data_AF-A0A1G7RA19-F1
#
_entry.id   AF-A0A1G7RA19-F1
#
_cell.length_a   1.000
_cell.length_b   1.000
_cell.length_c   1.000
_cell.angle_alpha   90.00
_cell.angle_beta   90.00
_cell.angle_gamma   90.00
#
_symmetry.space_group_name_H-M   'P 1'
#
loop_
_entity.id
_entity.type
_entity.pdbx_description
1 polymer ?
#
loop_
_entity_poly.entity_id
_entity_poly.type
_entity_poly.pdbx_seq_one_letter_code
_entity_poly.pdbx_strand_id
1 'polypeptide(L)' 'MLGLDAIPAQWVDRVLNCRPKAGHPGVNRLRPECFWPVDALELAAQLISTETK' A
#
# COMPACT_ATOMS: atom_id res chain seq x y z
N MET A 1 3.86 -20.61 3.13
CA MET A 1 3.78 -19.31 3.83
C MET A 1 2.54 -18.58 3.33
N LEU A 2 1.87 -17.81 4.19
CA LEU A 2 0.65 -17.06 3.89
C LEU A 2 0.92 -15.56 4.17
N GLY A 3 0.15 -14.66 3.56
CA GLY A 3 0.31 -13.22 3.77
C GLY A 3 1.45 -12.62 2.93
N LEU A 4 2.17 -11.64 3.49
CA LEU A 4 3.19 -10.86 2.76
C LEU A 4 4.30 -11.76 2.19
N ASP A 5 4.70 -12.80 2.92
CA ASP A 5 5.73 -13.77 2.51
C ASP A 5 5.31 -14.64 1.31
N ALA A 6 4.01 -14.70 1.00
CA ALA A 6 3.50 -15.40 -0.18
C ALA A 6 3.51 -14.52 -1.44
N ILE A 7 3.76 -13.21 -1.31
CA ILE A 7 3.75 -12.26 -2.41
C ILE A 7 5.16 -12.12 -2.99
N PRO A 8 5.33 -12.19 -4.34
CA PRO A 8 6.62 -11.92 -4.96
C PRO A 8 7.18 -10.55 -4.54
N ALA A 9 8.47 -10.51 -4.15
CA ALA A 9 9.12 -9.29 -3.67
C ALA A 9 8.99 -8.11 -4.65
N GLN A 10 9.02 -8.38 -5.96
CA GLN A 10 8.85 -7.37 -6.99
C GLN A 10 7.47 -6.69 -6.96
N TRP A 11 6.42 -7.37 -6.49
CA TRP A 11 5.08 -6.78 -6.36
C TRP A 11 4.98 -5.98 -5.08
N VAL A 12 5.53 -6.51 -3.99
CA VAL A 12 5.62 -5.79 -2.71
C VAL A 12 6.32 -4.45 -2.92
N ASP A 13 7.48 -4.46 -3.56
CA ASP A 13 8.25 -3.25 -3.87
C ASP A 13 7.44 -2.24 -4.71
N ARG A 14 6.74 -2.71 -5.76
CA ARG A 14 5.93 -1.83 -6.62
C ARG A 14 4.77 -1.20 -5.87
N VAL A 15 4.07 -1.96 -5.04
CA VAL A 15 2.92 -1.48 -4.26
C VAL A 15 3.37 -0.48 -3.21
N LEU A 16 4.42 -0.81 -2.45
CA LEU A 16 4.94 0.03 -1.37
C LEU A 16 5.64 1.31 -1.86
N ASN A 17 6.02 1.38 -3.14
CA ASN A 17 6.59 2.59 -3.74
C ASN A 17 5.60 3.35 -4.65
N CYS A 18 4.35 2.89 -4.78
CA CYS A 18 3.40 3.51 -5.70
C CYS A 18 2.78 4.79 -5.10
N ARG A 19 3.13 5.94 -5.69
CA ARG A 19 2.62 7.28 -5.34
C ARG A 19 2.02 7.95 -6.58
N PRO A 20 0.72 7.75 -6.89
CA PRO A 20 0.08 8.27 -8.10
C PRO A 20 -0.23 9.78 -8.01
N LYS A 21 0.83 10.58 -7.99
CA LYS A 21 0.78 12.05 -7.94
C LYS A 21 0.53 12.66 -9.32
N ALA A 22 0.06 13.91 -9.34
CA ALA A 22 -0.09 14.67 -10.58
C ALA A 22 1.25 14.87 -11.27
N GLY A 23 1.26 14.72 -12.60
CA GLY A 23 2.46 14.87 -13.42
C GLY A 23 3.32 13.61 -13.56
N HIS A 24 3.03 12.51 -12.84
CA HIS A 24 3.74 11.25 -13.07
C HIS A 24 3.27 10.56 -14.36
N PRO A 25 4.19 10.07 -15.21
CA PRO A 25 3.85 9.28 -16.38
C PRO A 25 3.01 8.05 -16.00
N GLY A 26 1.89 7.84 -16.69
CA GLY A 26 0.97 6.73 -16.45
C GLY A 26 -0.10 6.99 -15.38
N VAL A 27 -0.13 8.15 -14.74
CA VAL A 27 -1.20 8.53 -13.80
C VAL A 27 -2.38 9.14 -14.56
N ASN A 28 -3.34 8.29 -14.93
CA ASN A 28 -4.59 8.74 -15.57
C ASN A 28 -5.59 9.32 -14.58
N ARG A 29 -5.52 8.90 -13.30
CA ARG A 29 -6.43 9.35 -12.25
C ARG A 29 -5.66 9.58 -10.96
N LEU A 30 -5.70 10.82 -10.48
CA LEU A 30 -5.15 11.19 -9.19
C LEU A 30 -5.93 10.50 -8.08
N ARG A 31 -5.19 9.94 -7.13
CA ARG A 31 -5.76 9.43 -5.89
C ARG A 31 -5.32 10.36 -4.76
N PRO A 32 -6.23 10.78 -3.87
CA PRO A 32 -5.84 11.43 -2.62
C PRO A 32 -4.82 10.57 -1.87
N GLU A 33 -3.91 11.23 -1.14
CA GLU A 33 -2.78 10.56 -0.49
C GLU A 33 -3.24 9.47 0.50
N CYS A 34 -4.32 9.71 1.23
CA CYS A 34 -4.91 8.73 2.17
C CYS A 34 -5.40 7.43 1.53
N PHE A 35 -5.46 7.37 0.19
CA PHE A 35 -5.85 6.17 -0.56
C PHE A 35 -4.68 5.58 -1.34
N TRP A 36 -3.45 5.98 -1.03
CA TRP A 36 -2.27 5.42 -1.68
C TRP A 36 -1.94 4.04 -1.11
N PRO A 37 -1.48 3.13 -1.97
CA PRO A 37 -1.21 1.75 -1.57
C PRO A 37 0.02 1.59 -0.67
N VAL A 38 0.91 2.58 -0.63
CA VAL A 38 2.11 2.56 0.23
C VAL A 38 1.77 2.43 1.72
N ASP A 39 0.62 2.94 2.13
CA ASP A 39 0.20 2.96 3.55
C ASP A 39 -0.48 1.65 3.97
N ALA A 40 -0.59 0.66 3.08
CA ALA A 40 -1.35 -0.57 3.32
C ALA A 40 -0.84 -1.39 4.52
N LEU A 41 0.48 -1.48 4.70
CA LEU A 41 1.06 -2.24 5.82
C LEU A 41 0.86 -1.53 7.15
N GLU A 42 1.00 -0.21 7.16
CA GLU A 42 0.75 0.60 8.35
C GLU A 42 -0.72 0.51 8.76
N LEU A 43 -1.64 0.66 7.80
CA LEU A 43 -3.08 0.52 8.04
C LEU A 43 -3.43 -0.88 8.58
N ALA A 44 -2.89 -1.94 7.99
CA ALA A 44 -3.12 -3.30 8.47
C ALA A 44 -2.61 -3.51 9.90
N ALA A 45 -1.43 -2.98 10.23
CA ALA A 45 -0.88 -3.04 11.58
C ALA A 45 -1.78 -2.31 12.59
N GLN A 46 -2.30 -1.13 12.24
CA GLN A 46 -3.23 -0.39 13.09
C GLN A 46 -4.53 -1.15 13.31
N LEU A 47 -5.13 -1.72 12.26
CA LEU A 47 -6.37 -2.49 12.35
C LEU A 47 -6.23 -3.70 13.28
N ILE A 48 -5.12 -4.44 13.17
CA ILE A 48 -4.84 -5.58 14.05
C ILE A 48 -4.57 -5.10 15.48
N SER A 49 -3.88 -3.97 15.65
CA SER A 49 -3.56 -3.42 16.97
C SER A 49 -4.78 -2.85 17.71
N THR A 50 -5.87 -2.54 16.99
CA THR A 50 -7.12 -2.07 17.60
C THR A 50 -7.98 -3.19 18.21
N GLU A 51 -7.62 -4.47 18.03
CA GLU A 51 -8.23 -5.60 18.73
C GLU A 51 -7.54 -5.86 20.06
N THR A 52 -7.84 -5.01 21.06
CA THR A 52 -7.83 -5.41 22.46
C THR A 52 -8.90 -4.60 23.19
N LYS A 53 -10.13 -5.12 23.20
CA LYS A 53 -11.13 -4.76 24.18
C LYS A 53 -11.95 -5.99 24.54
#